data_AF-A0A0A1WHB1-F1
#
_entry.id   AF-A0A0A1WHB1-F1
#
_cell.length_a   1.000
_cell.length_b   1.000
_cell.length_c   1.000
_cell.angle_alpha   90.00
_cell.angle_beta   90.00
_cell.angle_gamma   90.00
#
_symmetry.space_group_name_H-M   'P 1'
#
loop_
_entity.id
_entity.type
_entity.pdbx_description
1 polymer ?
#
loop_
_entity_poly.entity_id
_entity_poly.type
_entity_poly.pdbx_seq_one_letter_code
_entity_poly.pdbx_strand_id
1 'polypeptide(L)'
;MLKFVAKTHLQLSCVLLCALCVLIGNAAAKPTINFSLPQSFPSFASFTQQYFESRNLRQMKTYSGKRLTNDSLIMIYYHDSTIAVTELGPEKLLLGCELIEIYNDSDGKTLLEGLSKYNRPLRITFDEMLKLMNQCEHVDKLTYASRNRGKSIDVTVSNDSSATNLAANIFPKSPFSLLSGIIPGTKWCGTGDIAETYSDLGTEMDMDRCCRLHDLCPVKIRAYQNKYELMNDSLYTKSHCICDDMLYSCLKSANTPAAQLMGSIYFNLVQVPCLAGSNDKYRFRAAKEGF
;
A
#
# COMPACT_ATOMS: atom_id res chain seq x y z
N MET A 1 -48.53 -62.32 -15.51
CA MET A 1 -48.31 -63.03 -16.80
C MET A 1 -46.89 -62.72 -17.28
N LEU A 2 -46.21 -63.72 -17.88
CA LEU A 2 -44.94 -63.60 -18.64
C LEU A 2 -45.15 -62.72 -19.90
N LYS A 3 -44.17 -62.18 -20.65
CA LYS A 3 -42.71 -62.37 -20.91
C LYS A 3 -42.18 -60.99 -21.39
N PHE A 4 -41.00 -60.44 -21.05
CA PHE A 4 -39.63 -60.80 -21.48
C PHE A 4 -39.40 -61.09 -22.98
N VAL A 5 -38.75 -60.15 -23.69
CA VAL A 5 -37.60 -60.40 -24.60
C VAL A 5 -36.66 -59.19 -24.55
N ALA A 6 -35.35 -59.43 -24.42
CA ALA A 6 -34.29 -58.45 -24.61
C ALA A 6 -33.36 -58.93 -25.74
N LYS A 7 -32.58 -58.02 -26.35
CA LYS A 7 -31.34 -58.44 -27.03
C LYS A 7 -30.23 -57.39 -26.99
N THR A 8 -29.13 -57.82 -26.41
CA THR A 8 -27.84 -57.13 -26.15
C THR A 8 -26.81 -57.37 -27.27
N HIS A 9 -25.63 -56.71 -27.11
CA HIS A 9 -24.27 -57.08 -27.56
C HIS A 9 -23.86 -56.85 -29.04
N LEU A 10 -22.61 -56.51 -29.38
CA LEU A 10 -21.38 -56.12 -28.61
C LEU A 10 -20.38 -55.33 -29.50
N GLN A 11 -19.29 -54.80 -28.91
CA GLN A 11 -18.11 -54.20 -29.58
C GLN A 11 -17.32 -55.21 -30.45
N LEU A 12 -16.55 -54.74 -31.44
CA LEU A 12 -15.08 -54.84 -31.43
C LEU A 12 -14.38 -54.02 -32.54
N SER A 13 -13.09 -53.75 -32.32
CA SER A 13 -12.17 -52.93 -33.13
C SER A 13 -11.62 -53.62 -34.39
N CYS A 14 -11.07 -52.86 -35.34
CA CYS A 14 -9.98 -53.33 -36.19
C CYS A 14 -9.05 -52.17 -36.61
N VAL A 15 -7.75 -52.44 -36.72
CA VAL A 15 -6.65 -51.50 -37.04
C VAL A 15 -5.78 -52.13 -38.13
N LEU A 16 -4.97 -51.31 -38.83
CA LEU A 16 -3.77 -51.59 -39.66
C LEU A 16 -3.85 -51.38 -41.19
N LEU A 17 -2.85 -50.60 -41.67
CA LEU A 17 -2.11 -50.69 -42.96
C LEU A 17 -2.82 -50.32 -44.30
N CYS A 18 -2.12 -49.78 -45.32
CA CYS A 18 -0.75 -49.24 -45.40
C CYS A 18 -0.60 -48.19 -46.53
N ALA A 19 0.57 -47.53 -46.55
CA ALA A 19 1.03 -46.49 -47.47
C ALA A 19 1.00 -46.80 -48.98
N LEU A 20 0.87 -45.76 -49.82
CA LEU A 20 1.90 -45.32 -50.78
C LEU A 20 1.43 -44.17 -51.69
N CYS A 21 2.04 -42.99 -51.58
CA CYS A 21 2.23 -42.04 -52.68
C CYS A 21 3.29 -40.99 -52.30
N VAL A 22 4.42 -41.00 -53.01
CA VAL A 22 5.53 -40.03 -52.90
C VAL A 22 5.87 -39.55 -54.32
N LEU A 23 6.58 -38.42 -54.44
CA LEU A 23 6.94 -37.68 -55.66
C LEU A 23 5.81 -36.72 -56.11
N ILE A 24 6.02 -35.45 -56.46
CA ILE A 24 7.24 -34.64 -56.68
C ILE A 24 7.07 -33.29 -55.95
N GLY A 25 8.15 -32.69 -55.44
CA GLY A 25 8.07 -31.56 -54.49
C GLY A 25 8.30 -30.16 -55.06
N ASN A 26 8.28 -29.17 -54.16
CA ASN A 26 9.12 -27.98 -54.24
C ASN A 26 9.46 -27.52 -52.81
N ALA A 27 10.73 -27.16 -52.58
CA ALA A 27 11.23 -26.90 -51.24
C ALA A 27 11.00 -25.45 -50.79
N ALA A 28 10.37 -25.30 -49.62
CA ALA A 28 10.46 -24.09 -48.81
C ALA A 28 10.73 -24.53 -47.36
N ALA A 29 12.01 -24.55 -46.97
CA ALA A 29 12.40 -24.93 -45.62
C ALA A 29 11.87 -23.90 -44.61
N LYS A 30 10.99 -24.34 -43.70
CA LYS A 30 10.70 -23.54 -42.50
C LYS A 30 11.95 -23.55 -41.61
N PRO A 31 12.40 -22.40 -41.08
CA PRO A 31 13.43 -22.40 -40.05
C PRO A 31 12.83 -22.94 -38.75
N THR A 32 12.98 -24.24 -38.48
CA THR A 32 12.86 -24.78 -37.12
C THR A 32 14.04 -24.29 -36.32
N ILE A 33 13.86 -23.13 -35.68
CA ILE A 33 14.79 -22.61 -34.68
C ILE A 33 14.71 -23.54 -33.47
N ASN A 34 15.68 -24.44 -33.34
CA ASN A 34 15.75 -25.35 -32.21
C ASN A 34 16.22 -24.57 -30.98
N PHE A 35 15.27 -23.97 -30.25
CA PHE A 35 15.58 -23.20 -29.04
C PHE A 35 15.76 -24.17 -27.87
N SER A 36 16.99 -24.66 -27.69
CA SER A 36 17.38 -25.36 -26.47
C SER A 36 17.33 -24.38 -25.30
N LEU A 37 16.22 -24.41 -24.56
CA LEU A 37 16.00 -23.56 -23.38
C LEU A 37 17.13 -23.82 -22.36
N PRO A 38 17.87 -22.79 -21.91
CA PRO A 38 18.69 -22.92 -20.71
C PRO A 38 17.75 -23.19 -19.54
N GLN A 39 18.07 -24.20 -18.72
CA GLN A 39 17.47 -24.29 -17.39
C GLN A 39 17.94 -23.09 -16.54
N SER A 40 17.17 -22.76 -15.50
CA SER A 40 17.29 -21.57 -14.64
C SER A 40 17.03 -20.21 -15.32
N PHE A 41 15.78 -19.99 -15.74
CA PHE A 41 15.19 -18.66 -15.53
C PHE A 41 14.80 -18.53 -14.05
N PRO A 42 15.23 -17.49 -13.31
CA PRO A 42 14.60 -17.18 -12.03
C PRO A 42 13.12 -16.86 -12.29
N SER A 43 12.25 -17.23 -11.34
CA SER A 43 10.82 -16.92 -11.43
C SER A 43 10.61 -15.43 -11.69
N PHE A 44 9.59 -15.07 -12.47
CA PHE A 44 9.23 -13.66 -12.67
C PHE A 44 8.96 -12.95 -11.34
N ALA A 45 8.49 -13.72 -10.34
CA ALA A 45 8.34 -13.29 -8.96
C ALA A 45 9.66 -12.82 -8.31
N SER A 46 10.79 -13.49 -8.53
CA SER A 46 12.07 -13.08 -7.93
C SER A 46 12.65 -11.83 -8.57
N PHE A 47 12.42 -11.58 -9.87
CA PHE A 47 12.79 -10.30 -10.49
C PHE A 47 11.95 -9.14 -9.96
N THR A 48 10.64 -9.32 -9.81
CA THR A 48 9.79 -8.30 -9.16
C THR A 48 10.18 -8.09 -7.70
N GLN A 49 10.41 -9.17 -6.94
CA GLN A 49 10.77 -9.11 -5.53
C GLN A 49 12.07 -8.33 -5.32
N GLN A 50 13.11 -8.60 -6.13
CA GLN A 50 14.38 -7.86 -6.07
C GLN A 50 14.22 -6.37 -6.42
N TYR A 51 13.31 -6.02 -7.33
CA TYR A 51 12.97 -4.62 -7.62
C TYR A 51 12.23 -3.95 -6.44
N PHE A 52 11.29 -4.63 -5.79
CA PHE A 52 10.59 -4.12 -4.60
C PHE A 52 11.51 -3.98 -3.38
N GLU A 53 12.43 -4.92 -3.17
CA GLU A 53 13.50 -4.79 -2.17
C GLU A 53 14.36 -3.55 -2.44
N SER A 54 14.72 -3.27 -3.71
CA SER A 54 15.48 -2.06 -4.05
C SER A 54 14.72 -0.74 -3.81
N ARG A 55 13.39 -0.71 -3.91
CA ARG A 55 12.58 0.48 -3.56
C ARG A 55 12.47 0.70 -2.05
N ASN A 56 12.62 -0.35 -1.23
CA ASN A 56 12.68 -0.24 0.24
C ASN A 56 14.01 0.37 0.75
N LEU A 57 15.01 0.59 -0.11
CA LEU A 57 16.27 1.29 0.24
C LEU A 57 16.12 2.82 0.36
N ARG A 58 14.90 3.37 0.32
CA ARG A 58 14.66 4.77 0.71
C ARG A 58 15.04 4.92 2.17
N GLN A 59 15.89 5.92 2.47
CA GLN A 59 16.39 6.15 3.82
C GLN A 59 15.24 6.19 4.81
N MET A 60 15.30 5.29 5.80
CA MET A 60 14.35 5.23 6.90
C MET A 60 14.19 6.64 7.49
N LYS A 61 12.95 7.13 7.52
CA LYS A 61 12.64 8.46 8.06
C LYS A 61 13.10 8.52 9.52
N THR A 62 13.87 9.54 9.86
CA THR A 62 14.36 9.75 11.24
C THR A 62 13.69 10.97 11.84
N TYR A 63 13.60 11.01 13.18
CA TYR A 63 13.03 12.15 13.89
C TYR A 63 13.76 13.44 13.51
N SER A 64 13.01 14.43 12.99
CA SER A 64 13.56 15.68 12.47
C SER A 64 14.29 16.55 13.52
N GLY A 65 14.17 16.23 14.80
CA GLY A 65 14.75 17.00 15.90
C GLY A 65 14.09 18.36 16.14
N LYS A 66 13.03 18.69 15.38
CA LYS A 66 12.29 19.94 15.51
C LYS A 66 11.47 19.92 16.80
N ARG A 67 11.50 21.04 17.50
CA ARG A 67 10.77 21.29 18.74
C ARG A 67 9.97 22.58 18.57
N LEU A 68 8.70 22.57 18.99
CA LEU A 68 7.77 23.68 18.88
C LEU A 68 7.97 24.71 19.99
N THR A 69 8.31 24.26 21.21
CA THR A 69 8.49 25.13 22.39
C THR A 69 9.64 24.66 23.29
N ASN A 70 10.24 25.56 24.07
CA ASN A 70 11.35 25.21 24.96
C ASN A 70 10.92 24.50 26.26
N ASP A 71 9.64 24.60 26.62
CA ASP A 71 9.07 24.10 27.88
C ASP A 71 8.25 22.82 27.70
N SER A 72 8.29 22.21 26.50
CA SER A 72 7.61 20.97 26.20
C SER A 72 8.33 19.71 26.69
N LEU A 73 7.58 18.65 26.96
CA LEU A 73 8.10 17.31 27.18
C LEU A 73 8.02 16.49 25.89
N ILE A 74 9.15 15.96 25.44
CA ILE A 74 9.18 14.94 24.38
C ILE A 74 8.80 13.59 25.00
N MET A 75 7.78 12.93 24.46
CA MET A 75 7.37 11.58 24.82
C MET A 75 7.48 10.67 23.59
N ILE A 76 8.09 9.50 23.76
CA ILE A 76 8.29 8.52 22.69
C ILE A 76 7.43 7.30 22.99
N TYR A 77 6.46 7.05 22.12
CA TYR A 77 5.61 5.87 22.17
C TYR A 77 5.91 4.98 20.97
N TYR A 78 5.73 3.67 21.11
CA TYR A 78 5.79 2.77 19.98
C TYR A 78 4.77 1.64 20.09
N HIS A 79 4.31 1.19 18.94
CA HIS A 79 3.54 -0.04 18.81
C HIS A 79 3.96 -0.71 17.51
N ASP A 80 4.54 -1.90 17.64
CA ASP A 80 4.86 -2.78 16.52
C ASP A 80 5.65 -2.07 15.40
N SER A 81 5.03 -1.70 14.27
CA SER A 81 5.74 -1.13 13.11
C SER A 81 5.75 0.41 13.07
N THR A 82 5.30 1.09 14.14
CA THR A 82 5.21 2.56 14.20
C THR A 82 5.72 3.12 15.54
N ILE A 83 6.54 4.17 15.45
CA ILE A 83 6.97 5.02 16.57
C ILE A 83 6.24 6.36 16.46
N ALA A 84 5.76 6.89 17.57
CA ALA A 84 5.25 8.24 17.69
C ALA A 84 6.17 9.05 18.61
N VAL A 85 6.91 10.01 18.05
CA VAL A 85 7.61 11.04 18.81
C VAL A 85 6.64 12.20 18.99
N THR A 86 6.31 12.54 20.22
CA THR A 86 5.25 13.49 20.55
C THR A 86 5.77 14.61 21.42
N GLU A 87 5.27 15.82 21.21
CA GLU A 87 5.64 17.00 21.98
C GLU A 87 4.45 17.45 22.82
N LEU A 88 4.57 17.38 24.14
CA LEU A 88 3.54 17.76 25.10
C LEU A 88 3.87 19.08 25.76
N GLY A 89 2.95 20.04 25.75
CA GLY A 89 3.07 21.31 26.44
C GLY A 89 2.68 21.24 27.92
N PRO A 90 2.48 22.40 28.56
CA PRO A 90 1.83 22.50 29.86
C PRO A 90 0.52 21.69 29.90
N GLU A 91 0.17 21.17 31.09
CA GLU A 91 -1.02 20.34 31.32
C GLU A 91 -1.09 19.05 30.46
N LYS A 92 0.03 18.63 29.84
CA LYS A 92 0.14 17.49 28.92
C LYS A 92 -0.66 17.68 27.61
N LEU A 93 -0.94 18.92 27.21
CA LEU A 93 -1.56 19.21 25.91
C LEU A 93 -0.65 18.77 24.77
N LEU A 94 -1.18 18.01 23.80
CA LEU A 94 -0.42 17.59 22.61
C LEU A 94 -0.20 18.79 21.68
N LEU A 95 1.06 19.22 21.53
CA LEU A 95 1.46 20.35 20.67
C LEU A 95 1.85 19.90 19.27
N GLY A 96 2.38 18.69 19.12
CA GLY A 96 2.79 18.13 17.83
C GLY A 96 3.23 16.67 17.92
N CYS A 97 3.36 16.04 16.75
CA CYS A 97 3.86 14.68 16.61
C CYS A 97 4.73 14.54 15.36
N GLU A 98 5.61 13.55 15.40
CA GLU A 98 6.26 12.95 14.24
C GLU A 98 6.09 11.43 14.32
N LEU A 99 5.44 10.85 13.31
CA LEU A 99 5.23 9.40 13.21
C LEU A 99 6.30 8.80 12.29
N ILE A 100 6.94 7.72 12.74
CA ILE A 100 8.06 7.07 12.07
C ILE A 100 7.74 5.59 11.86
N GLU A 101 7.99 5.09 10.66
CA GLU A 101 7.82 3.69 10.27
C GLU A 101 9.05 2.85 10.63
N ILE A 102 8.82 1.70 11.26
CA ILE A 102 9.84 0.67 11.47
C ILE A 102 9.81 -0.32 10.31
N TYR A 103 10.92 -0.47 9.59
CA TYR A 103 11.04 -1.38 8.44
C TYR A 103 11.30 -2.83 8.84
N ASN A 104 12.17 -3.05 9.84
CA ASN A 104 12.45 -4.35 10.44
C ASN A 104 12.88 -4.17 11.89
N ASP A 105 12.98 -5.26 12.65
CA ASP A 105 13.26 -5.22 14.10
C ASP A 105 14.63 -4.62 14.45
N SER A 106 15.64 -4.79 13.59
CA SER A 106 16.98 -4.23 13.78
C SER A 106 16.99 -2.70 13.65
N ASP A 107 16.34 -2.19 12.61
CA ASP A 107 16.18 -0.76 12.36
C ASP A 107 15.30 -0.11 13.45
N GLY A 108 14.22 -0.78 13.84
CA GLY A 108 13.34 -0.35 14.94
C GLY A 108 14.08 -0.24 16.27
N LYS A 109 14.90 -1.24 16.60
CA LYS A 109 15.77 -1.20 17.79
C LYS A 109 16.74 -0.02 17.73
N THR A 110 17.41 0.17 16.60
CA THR A 110 18.38 1.27 16.39
C THR A 110 17.73 2.64 16.53
N LEU A 111 16.53 2.84 15.98
CA LEU A 111 15.73 4.06 16.16
C LEU A 111 15.37 4.29 17.63
N LEU A 112 14.85 3.28 18.33
CA LEU A 112 14.43 3.39 19.72
C LEU A 112 15.61 3.69 20.66
N GLU A 113 16.78 3.09 20.41
CA GLU A 113 18.02 3.41 21.12
C GLU A 113 18.46 4.86 20.86
N GLY A 114 18.45 5.32 19.60
CA GLY A 114 18.78 6.70 19.22
C GLY A 114 17.81 7.74 19.78
N LEU A 115 16.53 7.38 19.96
CA LEU A 115 15.48 8.22 20.56
C LEU A 115 15.54 8.23 22.10
N SER A 116 16.09 7.19 22.73
CA SER A 116 16.17 7.06 24.19
C SER A 116 16.96 8.19 24.88
N LYS A 117 17.76 8.95 24.13
CA LYS A 117 18.44 10.18 24.60
C LYS A 117 17.49 11.34 24.91
N TYR A 118 16.29 11.38 24.33
CA TYR A 118 15.28 12.41 24.58
C TYR A 118 14.37 12.00 25.75
N ASN A 119 13.85 10.77 25.71
CA ASN A 119 13.05 10.18 26.76
C ASN A 119 12.98 8.65 26.58
N ARG A 120 12.62 7.91 27.64
CA ARG A 120 12.45 6.45 27.57
C ARG A 120 11.30 6.08 26.62
N PRO A 121 11.53 5.25 25.58
CA PRO A 121 10.46 4.75 24.73
C PRO A 121 9.48 3.85 25.50
N LEU A 122 8.18 4.09 25.31
CA LEU A 122 7.09 3.36 25.97
C LEU A 122 6.28 2.56 24.95
N ARG A 123 6.16 1.24 25.16
CA ARG A 123 5.26 0.40 24.36
C ARG A 123 3.83 0.67 24.80
N ILE A 124 2.96 1.01 23.86
CA ILE A 124 1.51 1.17 24.09
C ILE A 124 0.73 0.09 23.33
N THR A 125 -0.56 -0.04 23.61
CA THR A 125 -1.46 -0.95 22.86
C THR A 125 -1.77 -0.41 21.46
N PHE A 126 -2.32 -1.28 20.61
CA PHE A 126 -2.70 -0.91 19.25
C PHE A 126 -3.76 0.21 19.24
N ASP A 127 -4.79 0.08 20.06
CA ASP A 127 -5.88 1.06 20.15
C ASP A 127 -5.41 2.41 20.73
N GLU A 128 -4.44 2.40 21.66
CA GLU A 128 -3.80 3.63 22.15
C GLU A 128 -2.98 4.30 21.06
N MET A 129 -2.23 3.54 20.26
CA MET A 129 -1.47 4.10 19.14
C MET A 129 -2.40 4.68 18.07
N LEU A 130 -3.49 3.99 17.69
CA LEU A 130 -4.47 4.54 16.74
C LEU A 130 -5.13 5.83 17.23
N LYS A 131 -5.48 5.89 18.54
CA LYS A 131 -6.00 7.13 19.16
C LYS A 131 -4.96 8.25 19.09
N LEU A 132 -3.70 7.96 19.44
CA LEU A 132 -2.62 8.93 19.38
C LEU A 132 -2.37 9.44 17.96
N MET A 133 -2.29 8.54 16.97
CA MET A 133 -2.14 8.90 15.56
C MET A 133 -3.28 9.81 15.06
N ASN A 134 -4.52 9.56 15.50
CA ASN A 134 -5.66 10.41 15.17
C ASN A 134 -5.58 11.79 15.84
N GLN A 135 -5.10 11.88 17.08
CA GLN A 135 -4.84 13.15 17.76
C GLN A 135 -3.71 13.94 17.08
N CYS A 136 -2.63 13.26 16.68
CA CYS A 136 -1.52 13.84 15.91
C CYS A 136 -2.01 14.47 14.59
N GLU A 137 -2.88 13.77 13.85
CA GLU A 137 -3.47 14.27 12.61
C GLU A 137 -4.36 15.51 12.84
N HIS A 138 -5.15 15.55 13.92
CA HIS A 138 -5.91 16.76 14.30
C HIS A 138 -4.99 17.95 14.61
N VAL A 139 -3.91 17.72 15.36
CA VAL A 139 -2.93 18.76 15.71
C VAL A 139 -2.17 19.27 14.48
N ASP A 140 -1.82 18.40 13.54
CA ASP A 140 -1.19 18.78 12.26
C ASP A 140 -2.11 19.67 11.41
N LYS A 141 -3.40 19.30 11.28
CA LYS A 141 -4.42 20.12 10.59
C LYS A 141 -4.58 21.50 11.24
N LEU A 142 -4.68 21.57 12.56
CA LEU A 142 -4.80 22.83 13.30
C LEU A 142 -3.53 23.71 13.14
N THR A 143 -2.36 23.10 13.21
CA THR A 143 -1.06 23.78 13.04
C THR A 143 -0.94 24.36 11.63
N TYR A 144 -1.30 23.59 10.60
CA TYR A 144 -1.33 24.06 9.22
C TYR A 144 -2.32 25.22 9.01
N ALA A 145 -3.54 25.09 9.52
CA ALA A 145 -4.57 26.13 9.43
C ALA A 145 -4.12 27.43 10.14
N SER A 146 -3.47 27.32 11.30
CA SER A 146 -2.93 28.46 12.05
C SER A 146 -1.82 29.19 11.27
N ARG A 147 -0.87 28.44 10.66
CA ARG A 147 0.22 29.01 9.85
C ARG A 147 -0.28 29.76 8.61
N ASN A 148 -1.40 29.32 8.02
CA ASN A 148 -1.95 29.94 6.82
C ASN A 148 -3.02 31.02 7.10
N ARG A 149 -3.41 31.24 8.37
CA ARG A 149 -4.50 32.15 8.76
C ARG A 149 -4.25 33.63 8.44
N GLY A 150 -3.00 34.00 8.12
CA GLY A 150 -2.59 35.34 7.67
C GLY A 150 -2.20 35.42 6.19
N LYS A 151 -2.28 34.33 5.42
CA LYS A 151 -1.96 34.32 3.99
C LYS A 151 -3.25 34.56 3.20
N SER A 152 -3.51 35.83 2.83
CA SER A 152 -4.60 36.18 1.93
C SER A 152 -4.44 35.41 0.62
N ILE A 153 -5.30 34.43 0.39
CA ILE A 153 -5.37 33.74 -0.90
C ILE A 153 -6.10 34.68 -1.85
N ASP A 154 -5.37 35.27 -2.79
CA ASP A 154 -5.97 35.93 -3.93
C ASP A 154 -6.51 34.85 -4.88
N VAL A 155 -7.72 34.35 -4.56
CA VAL A 155 -8.42 33.36 -5.39
C VAL A 155 -8.99 34.07 -6.60
N THR A 156 -8.15 34.26 -7.62
CA THR A 156 -8.66 34.53 -8.97
C THR A 156 -9.35 33.26 -9.46
N VAL A 157 -10.67 33.19 -9.28
CA VAL A 157 -11.52 32.12 -9.83
C VAL A 157 -11.59 32.29 -11.35
N SER A 158 -10.59 31.77 -12.06
CA SER A 158 -10.72 31.50 -13.49
C SER A 158 -11.72 30.36 -13.67
N ASN A 159 -12.92 30.74 -14.14
CA ASN A 159 -14.01 29.84 -14.44
C ASN A 159 -13.71 29.05 -15.73
N ASP A 160 -12.72 28.15 -15.68
CA ASP A 160 -12.26 27.38 -16.83
C ASP A 160 -12.84 25.96 -16.80
N SER A 161 -13.69 25.66 -17.79
CA SER A 161 -14.46 24.40 -17.90
C SER A 161 -13.61 23.22 -18.40
N SER A 162 -12.30 23.28 -18.18
CA SER A 162 -11.27 22.47 -18.85
C SER A 162 -10.73 21.29 -18.02
N ALA A 163 -11.19 21.13 -16.77
CA ALA A 163 -10.74 20.08 -15.85
C ALA A 163 -10.94 18.64 -16.38
N THR A 164 -11.94 18.42 -17.24
CA THR A 164 -12.24 17.11 -17.85
C THR A 164 -11.21 16.67 -18.90
N ASN A 165 -10.61 17.61 -19.63
CA ASN A 165 -9.66 17.31 -20.71
C ASN A 165 -8.22 17.08 -20.21
N LEU A 166 -7.86 17.68 -19.08
CA LEU A 166 -6.53 17.48 -18.49
C LEU A 166 -6.40 16.07 -17.85
N ALA A 167 -7.49 15.54 -17.31
CA ALA A 167 -7.57 14.17 -16.77
C ALA A 167 -7.48 13.07 -17.84
N ALA A 168 -7.63 13.38 -19.13
CA ALA A 168 -7.48 12.41 -20.21
C ALA A 168 -6.02 12.21 -20.67
N ASN A 169 -5.16 13.23 -20.48
CA ASN A 169 -3.81 13.27 -21.06
C ASN A 169 -2.67 13.03 -20.05
N ILE A 170 -2.94 13.06 -18.75
CA ILE A 170 -1.94 12.84 -17.69
C ILE A 170 -1.87 11.37 -17.23
N PHE A 171 -2.94 10.59 -17.44
CA PHE A 171 -3.07 9.26 -16.85
C PHE A 171 -2.56 8.15 -17.79
N PRO A 172 -1.68 7.24 -17.33
CA PRO A 172 -1.24 6.10 -18.12
C PRO A 172 -2.42 5.17 -18.43
N LYS A 173 -2.47 4.64 -19.67
CA LYS A 173 -3.58 3.81 -20.21
C LYS A 173 -3.77 2.43 -19.53
N SER A 174 -3.17 2.20 -18.36
CA SER A 174 -3.28 0.98 -17.58
C SER A 174 -3.48 1.33 -16.10
N PRO A 175 -4.58 0.89 -15.47
CA PRO A 175 -4.83 1.19 -14.06
C PRO A 175 -3.80 0.53 -13.12
N PHE A 176 -3.16 -0.56 -13.57
CA PHE A 176 -2.06 -1.20 -12.84
C PHE A 176 -0.77 -0.37 -12.83
N SER A 177 -0.60 0.56 -13.79
CA SER A 177 0.56 1.47 -13.80
C SER A 177 0.46 2.51 -12.66
N LEU A 178 -0.76 2.99 -12.37
CA LEU A 178 -1.03 3.86 -11.22
C LEU A 178 -0.74 3.17 -9.88
N LEU A 179 -1.04 1.87 -9.77
CA LEU A 179 -0.71 1.09 -8.58
C LEU A 179 0.81 1.01 -8.32
N SER A 180 1.64 1.08 -9.36
CA SER A 180 3.10 1.06 -9.25
C SER A 180 3.76 2.43 -8.95
N GLY A 181 2.96 3.50 -8.89
CA GLY A 181 3.40 4.89 -8.75
C GLY A 181 2.79 5.62 -7.55
N ILE A 182 2.94 6.96 -7.56
CA ILE A 182 2.34 7.89 -6.61
C ILE A 182 1.24 8.67 -7.33
N ILE A 183 0.10 8.92 -6.68
CA ILE A 183 -0.98 9.74 -7.24
C ILE A 183 -0.50 11.19 -7.46
N PRO A 184 -0.71 11.81 -8.63
CA PRO A 184 -0.31 13.19 -8.87
C PRO A 184 -0.83 14.15 -7.80
N GLY A 185 0.04 15.07 -7.34
CA GLY A 185 -0.28 16.00 -6.26
C GLY A 185 -0.12 15.45 -4.84
N THR A 186 0.35 14.20 -4.67
CA THR A 186 0.62 13.60 -3.34
C THR A 186 2.05 13.11 -3.19
N LYS A 187 2.41 12.70 -1.97
CA LYS A 187 3.69 12.05 -1.65
C LYS A 187 3.53 10.66 -1.01
N TRP A 188 2.39 10.37 -0.38
CA TRP A 188 2.11 9.13 0.35
C TRP A 188 1.07 8.23 -0.33
N CYS A 189 0.28 8.72 -1.29
CA CYS A 189 -0.71 7.88 -1.96
C CYS A 189 -0.08 7.04 -3.09
N GLY A 190 0.36 5.82 -2.80
CA GLY A 190 0.91 4.91 -3.81
C GLY A 190 1.44 3.59 -3.25
N THR A 191 2.27 2.89 -4.01
CA THR A 191 3.04 1.75 -3.46
C THR A 191 4.29 2.28 -2.75
N GLY A 192 4.11 2.58 -1.46
CA GLY A 192 5.06 3.33 -0.63
C GLY A 192 5.05 4.82 -0.98
N ASP A 193 5.85 5.60 -0.25
CA ASP A 193 5.84 7.06 -0.32
C ASP A 193 7.14 7.66 -0.92
N ILE A 194 7.03 8.86 -1.53
CA ILE A 194 8.15 9.72 -1.97
C ILE A 194 8.41 10.89 -1.01
N ALA A 195 7.85 10.86 0.20
CA ALA A 195 8.00 11.91 1.19
C ALA A 195 9.37 11.85 1.86
N GLU A 196 10.02 13.02 2.01
CA GLU A 196 11.32 13.11 2.69
C GLU A 196 11.18 13.07 4.22
N THR A 197 10.05 13.55 4.76
CA THR A 197 9.77 13.63 6.20
C THR A 197 8.29 13.38 6.49
N TYR A 198 7.93 13.11 7.75
CA TYR A 198 6.52 12.94 8.17
C TYR A 198 5.59 14.11 7.77
N SER A 199 6.09 15.34 7.82
CA SER A 199 5.32 16.55 7.46
C SER A 199 5.40 16.91 5.97
N ASP A 200 6.09 16.10 5.16
CA ASP A 200 6.27 16.36 3.73
C ASP A 200 5.04 15.85 2.96
N LEU A 201 4.15 16.77 2.61
CA LEU A 201 2.87 16.51 1.94
C LEU A 201 2.82 17.24 0.59
N GLY A 202 2.10 16.67 -0.36
CA GLY A 202 1.80 17.26 -1.66
C GLY A 202 0.71 18.33 -1.64
N THR A 203 0.25 18.74 -2.83
CA THR A 203 -0.79 19.74 -3.02
C THR A 203 -2.19 19.24 -2.68
N GLU A 204 -2.49 17.95 -2.92
CA GLU A 204 -3.74 17.28 -2.52
C GLU A 204 -3.70 16.89 -1.03
N MET A 205 -3.40 17.87 -0.18
CA MET A 205 -2.92 17.66 1.19
C MET A 205 -3.84 16.81 2.07
N ASP A 206 -5.16 16.99 1.96
CA ASP A 206 -6.12 16.25 2.79
C ASP A 206 -6.29 14.79 2.34
N MET A 207 -6.11 14.48 1.05
CA MET A 207 -5.99 13.10 0.58
C MET A 207 -4.64 12.49 1.01
N ASP A 208 -3.56 13.25 0.86
CA ASP A 208 -2.20 12.80 1.17
C ASP A 208 -2.04 12.45 2.65
N ARG A 209 -2.69 13.22 3.54
CA ARG A 209 -2.84 12.90 4.97
C ARG A 209 -3.51 11.54 5.22
N CYS A 210 -4.57 11.22 4.47
CA CYS A 210 -5.24 9.93 4.59
C CYS A 210 -4.31 8.76 4.24
N CYS A 211 -3.53 8.92 3.17
CA CYS A 211 -2.54 7.92 2.76
C CYS A 211 -1.37 7.82 3.76
N ARG A 212 -0.80 8.95 4.20
CA ARG A 212 0.23 8.99 5.27
C ARG A 212 -0.22 8.24 6.53
N LEU A 213 -1.46 8.45 6.97
CA LEU A 213 -2.01 7.80 8.16
C LEU A 213 -2.17 6.29 7.98
N HIS A 214 -2.49 5.84 6.76
CA HIS A 214 -2.64 4.43 6.39
C HIS A 214 -1.30 3.72 6.20
N ASP A 215 -0.36 4.34 5.49
CA ASP A 215 1.01 3.85 5.33
C ASP A 215 1.67 3.64 6.68
N LEU A 216 1.48 4.56 7.63
CA LEU A 216 2.02 4.49 9.00
C LEU A 216 1.20 3.61 9.96
N CYS A 217 0.32 2.74 9.44
CA CYS A 217 -0.44 1.78 10.25
C CYS A 217 0.50 0.90 11.11
N PRO A 218 0.30 0.82 12.44
CA PRO A 218 1.22 0.08 13.34
C PRO A 218 1.29 -1.42 13.09
N VAL A 219 0.20 -2.01 12.59
CA VAL A 219 0.07 -3.46 12.34
C VAL A 219 -0.12 -3.66 10.84
N LYS A 220 0.88 -4.23 10.18
CA LYS A 220 0.93 -4.46 8.74
C LYS A 220 1.92 -5.57 8.37
N ILE A 221 1.73 -6.17 7.21
CA ILE A 221 2.70 -7.07 6.57
C ILE A 221 3.04 -6.48 5.19
N ARG A 222 4.31 -6.14 4.95
CA ARG A 222 4.76 -5.64 3.64
C ARG A 222 4.73 -6.73 2.57
N ALA A 223 4.81 -6.34 1.31
CA ALA A 223 4.89 -7.27 0.18
C ALA A 223 6.02 -8.28 0.38
N TYR A 224 5.75 -9.56 0.12
CA TYR A 224 6.69 -10.69 0.23
C TYR A 224 7.31 -10.90 1.62
N GLN A 225 6.69 -10.39 2.69
CA GLN A 225 7.12 -10.61 4.07
C GLN A 225 6.24 -11.64 4.78
N ASN A 226 6.84 -12.37 5.72
CA ASN A 226 6.13 -13.23 6.68
C ASN A 226 6.12 -12.53 8.05
N LYS A 227 4.93 -12.39 8.66
CA LYS A 227 4.76 -11.79 9.99
C LYS A 227 3.47 -12.28 10.64
N TYR A 228 3.45 -12.41 11.96
CA TYR A 228 2.29 -12.95 12.72
C TYR A 228 1.82 -14.32 12.20
N GLU A 229 2.77 -15.17 11.78
CA GLU A 229 2.50 -16.49 11.16
C GLU A 229 1.74 -16.43 9.82
N LEU A 230 1.65 -15.24 9.19
CA LEU A 230 1.03 -15.02 7.89
C LEU A 230 2.07 -14.60 6.84
N MET A 231 2.10 -15.30 5.72
CA MET A 231 2.86 -14.87 4.53
C MET A 231 2.03 -13.88 3.70
N ASN A 232 2.67 -12.80 3.24
CA ASN A 232 2.07 -11.85 2.29
C ASN A 232 2.65 -12.02 0.88
N ASP A 233 2.15 -13.00 0.11
CA ASP A 233 2.61 -13.30 -1.26
C ASP A 233 2.21 -12.24 -2.33
N SER A 234 1.55 -11.15 -1.96
CA SER A 234 1.15 -10.10 -2.90
C SER A 234 2.14 -8.94 -2.98
N LEU A 235 2.15 -8.27 -4.13
CA LEU A 235 2.98 -7.10 -4.49
C LEU A 235 2.72 -5.83 -3.64
N TYR A 236 1.79 -5.88 -2.68
CA TYR A 236 1.34 -4.74 -1.88
C TYR A 236 1.32 -5.06 -0.39
N THR A 237 1.47 -4.03 0.44
CA THR A 237 1.34 -4.10 1.90
C THR A 237 -0.11 -4.37 2.30
N LYS A 238 -0.31 -5.26 3.28
CA LYS A 238 -1.61 -5.53 3.91
C LYS A 238 -1.62 -4.94 5.32
N SER A 239 -2.42 -3.91 5.53
CA SER A 239 -2.54 -3.19 6.82
C SER A 239 -3.64 -3.78 7.70
N HIS A 240 -3.73 -3.36 8.96
CA HIS A 240 -4.84 -3.73 9.85
C HIS A 240 -6.16 -3.17 9.34
N CYS A 241 -7.22 -3.97 9.45
CA CYS A 241 -8.55 -3.62 8.95
C CYS A 241 -9.09 -2.29 9.49
N ILE A 242 -8.74 -1.88 10.72
CA ILE A 242 -9.14 -0.59 11.27
C ILE A 242 -8.43 0.57 10.54
N CYS A 243 -7.16 0.40 10.13
CA CYS A 243 -6.45 1.38 9.31
C CYS A 243 -7.12 1.55 7.93
N ASP A 244 -7.57 0.46 7.32
CA ASP A 244 -8.31 0.51 6.04
C ASP A 244 -9.70 1.16 6.20
N ASP A 245 -10.42 0.86 7.29
CA ASP A 245 -11.69 1.49 7.64
C ASP A 245 -11.53 3.01 7.91
N MET A 246 -10.39 3.43 8.50
CA MET A 246 -9.99 4.83 8.66
C MET A 246 -9.63 5.49 7.31
N LEU A 247 -8.87 4.81 6.45
CA LEU A 247 -8.52 5.29 5.10
C LEU A 247 -9.79 5.55 4.27
N TYR A 248 -10.71 4.57 4.23
CA TYR A 248 -12.00 4.69 3.55
C TYR A 248 -12.74 5.95 3.98
N SER A 249 -12.87 6.14 5.29
CA SER A 249 -13.62 7.26 5.88
C SER A 249 -12.94 8.60 5.63
N CYS A 250 -11.61 8.63 5.69
CA CYS A 250 -10.79 9.82 5.44
C CYS A 250 -10.88 10.26 3.97
N LEU A 251 -10.72 9.34 3.01
CA LEU A 251 -10.84 9.64 1.58
C LEU A 251 -12.26 10.12 1.21
N LYS A 252 -13.31 9.53 1.81
CA LYS A 252 -14.68 10.04 1.69
C LYS A 252 -14.84 11.46 2.23
N SER A 253 -14.19 11.78 3.36
CA SER A 253 -14.24 13.12 3.96
C SER A 253 -13.40 14.16 3.20
N ALA A 254 -12.33 13.76 2.51
CA ALA A 254 -11.50 14.67 1.70
C ALA A 254 -12.26 15.16 0.46
N ASN A 255 -13.13 14.32 -0.13
CA ASN A 255 -14.11 14.68 -1.15
C ASN A 255 -13.55 15.42 -2.40
N THR A 256 -12.29 15.16 -2.76
CA THR A 256 -11.70 15.62 -4.04
C THR A 256 -11.82 14.54 -5.12
N PRO A 257 -11.78 14.88 -6.42
CA PRO A 257 -11.75 13.88 -7.50
C PRO A 257 -10.56 12.91 -7.37
N ALA A 258 -9.42 13.39 -6.87
CA ALA A 258 -8.26 12.55 -6.60
C ALA A 258 -8.55 11.54 -5.47
N ALA A 259 -9.19 11.98 -4.38
CA ALA A 259 -9.60 11.09 -3.28
C ALA A 259 -10.63 10.04 -3.71
N GLN A 260 -11.54 10.43 -4.61
CA GLN A 260 -12.50 9.50 -5.21
C GLN A 260 -11.83 8.45 -6.10
N LEU A 261 -10.83 8.85 -6.90
CA LEU A 261 -10.02 7.94 -7.70
C LEU A 261 -9.21 6.98 -6.81
N MET A 262 -8.52 7.49 -5.79
CA MET A 262 -7.70 6.67 -4.87
C MET A 262 -8.56 5.63 -4.14
N GLY A 263 -9.72 6.03 -3.61
CA GLY A 263 -10.65 5.11 -2.97
C GLY A 263 -11.19 4.05 -3.93
N SER A 264 -11.54 4.43 -5.15
CA SER A 264 -11.98 3.49 -6.20
C SER A 264 -10.89 2.48 -6.56
N ILE A 265 -9.64 2.92 -6.69
CA ILE A 265 -8.49 2.03 -6.94
C ILE A 265 -8.32 1.06 -5.78
N TYR A 266 -8.27 1.54 -4.53
CA TYR A 266 -7.95 0.71 -3.37
C TYR A 266 -9.06 -0.30 -3.04
N PHE A 267 -10.31 0.17 -2.93
CA PHE A 267 -11.44 -0.62 -2.39
C PHE A 267 -12.29 -1.32 -3.46
N ASN A 268 -12.35 -0.81 -4.69
CA ASN A 268 -13.19 -1.41 -5.75
C ASN A 268 -12.38 -2.18 -6.80
N LEU A 269 -11.17 -1.73 -7.15
CA LEU A 269 -10.34 -2.38 -8.19
C LEU A 269 -9.31 -3.37 -7.64
N VAL A 270 -8.49 -2.93 -6.68
CA VAL A 270 -7.37 -3.76 -6.15
C VAL A 270 -7.85 -4.68 -5.04
N GLN A 271 -8.84 -4.24 -4.25
CA GLN A 271 -9.47 -5.00 -3.17
C GLN A 271 -8.44 -5.63 -2.22
N VAL A 272 -7.55 -4.80 -1.67
CA VAL A 272 -6.48 -5.22 -0.74
C VAL A 272 -7.07 -5.94 0.50
N PRO A 273 -6.73 -7.21 0.76
CA PRO A 273 -7.13 -7.89 2.00
C PRO A 273 -6.41 -7.33 3.22
N CYS A 274 -7.14 -7.18 4.32
CA CYS A 274 -6.64 -6.55 5.55
C CYS A 274 -6.43 -7.55 6.70
N LEU A 275 -5.65 -7.17 7.72
CA LEU A 275 -5.41 -7.99 8.91
C LEU A 275 -6.54 -7.77 9.93
N ALA A 276 -7.33 -8.81 10.18
CA ALA A 276 -8.36 -8.81 11.23
C ALA A 276 -7.89 -9.65 12.42
N GLY A 277 -7.87 -9.05 13.62
CA GLY A 277 -7.41 -9.71 14.84
C GLY A 277 -6.88 -8.72 15.88
N SER A 278 -6.24 -9.25 16.92
CA SER A 278 -5.57 -8.50 17.99
C SER A 278 -4.53 -9.38 18.69
N ASN A 279 -3.64 -8.77 19.49
CA ASN A 279 -2.66 -9.50 20.31
C ASN A 279 -1.84 -10.52 19.49
N ASP A 280 -1.32 -10.05 18.35
CA ASP A 280 -0.49 -10.80 17.39
C ASP A 280 -1.16 -12.03 16.76
N LYS A 281 -2.47 -12.21 16.97
CA LYS A 281 -3.31 -13.24 16.34
C LYS A 281 -4.17 -12.60 15.26
N TYR A 282 -3.66 -12.58 14.04
CA TYR A 282 -4.33 -12.01 12.88
C TYR A 282 -4.72 -13.08 11.84
N ARG A 283 -5.69 -12.74 10.99
CA ARG A 283 -6.02 -13.45 9.76
C ARG A 283 -6.33 -12.46 8.66
N PHE A 284 -6.13 -12.84 7.41
CA PHE A 284 -6.61 -12.02 6.29
C PHE A 284 -8.16 -12.00 6.26
N ARG A 285 -8.72 -10.79 6.17
CA ARG A 285 -10.13 -10.51 5.85
C ARG A 285 -10.17 -9.95 4.44
N ALA A 286 -11.22 -10.25 3.68
CA ALA A 286 -11.48 -9.57 2.40
C ALA A 286 -11.52 -8.04 2.59
N ALA A 287 -11.23 -7.32 1.52
CA ALA A 287 -11.28 -5.87 1.49
C ALA A 287 -12.67 -5.34 1.86
N LYS A 288 -12.71 -4.07 2.25
CA LYS A 288 -13.97 -3.33 2.33
C LYS A 288 -14.45 -3.00 0.91
N GLU A 289 -15.67 -3.39 0.58
CA GLU A 289 -16.27 -3.12 -0.73
C GLU A 289 -17.08 -1.81 -0.73
N GLY A 290 -17.29 -1.25 -1.92
CA GLY A 290 -18.27 -0.18 -2.14
C GLY A 290 -17.79 1.22 -1.76
N PHE A 291 -16.61 1.62 -2.25
CA PHE A 291 -16.21 3.03 -2.26
C PHE A 291 -16.94 3.79 -3.38
#